data_AF-Q2XSY9-F1
#
_entry.id   AF-Q2XSY9-F1
#
_cell.length_a   1.000
_cell.length_b   1.000
_cell.length_c   1.000
_cell.angle_alpha   90.00
_cell.angle_beta   90.00
_cell.angle_gamma   90.00
#
_symmetry.space_group_name_H-M   'P 1'
#
loop_
_entity.id
_entity.type
_entity.pdbx_description
1 polymer ?
#
loop_
_entity_poly.entity_id
_entity_poly.type
_entity_poly.pdbx_seq_one_letter_code
_entity_poly.pdbx_strand_id
1 'polypeptide(L)'
;TIPHKKLVEVISQVLKPESQTVYGIRWYAVIMITPTGKARKLYKRHVSTFEDFIPDMKQFVSKLQERTSLRNAIVVEQRFLLNCYSLILQVLYTVLWNPTGLHFVNLTLQLML
;
A
#
# COMPACT_ATOMS: atom_id res chain seq x y z
N THR A 1 16.78 -5.80 -30.58
CA THR A 1 15.72 -6.76 -30.22
C THR A 1 16.23 -7.67 -29.12
N ILE A 2 15.46 -7.92 -28.06
CA ILE A 2 15.90 -8.83 -26.98
C ILE A 2 15.83 -10.28 -27.50
N PRO A 3 16.89 -11.10 -27.34
CA PRO A 3 16.85 -12.50 -27.76
C PRO A 3 15.77 -13.29 -27.02
N HIS A 4 14.99 -14.11 -27.74
CA HIS A 4 13.86 -14.87 -27.16
C HIS A 4 14.26 -15.71 -25.94
N LYS A 5 15.44 -16.35 -25.98
CA LYS A 5 15.96 -17.14 -24.85
C LYS A 5 16.13 -16.30 -23.58
N LYS A 6 16.63 -15.08 -23.72
CA LYS A 6 16.83 -14.14 -22.61
C LYS A 6 15.51 -13.58 -22.09
N LEU A 7 14.52 -13.41 -22.97
CA LEU A 7 13.16 -13.05 -22.58
C LEU A 7 12.50 -14.15 -21.74
N VAL A 8 12.60 -15.42 -22.18
CA VAL A 8 12.06 -16.57 -21.45
C VAL A 8 12.73 -16.74 -20.08
N GLU A 9 14.05 -16.58 -20.02
CA GLU A 9 14.82 -16.63 -18.77
C GLU A 9 14.35 -15.57 -17.77
N VAL A 10 14.25 -14.31 -18.20
CA VAL A 10 13.78 -13.20 -17.36
C VAL A 10 12.34 -13.42 -16.90
N ILE A 11 11.44 -13.84 -17.79
CA ILE A 11 10.04 -14.13 -17.43
C ILE A 11 9.97 -15.28 -16.42
N SER A 12 10.76 -16.34 -16.60
CA SER A 12 10.78 -17.47 -15.67
C SER A 12 11.25 -17.07 -14.28
N GLN A 13 12.28 -16.21 -14.18
CA GLN A 13 12.75 -15.69 -12.88
C GLN A 13 11.70 -14.78 -12.21
N VAL A 14 10.93 -14.02 -12.99
CA VAL A 14 9.83 -13.18 -12.46
C VAL A 14 8.65 -14.02 -11.98
N LEU A 15 8.30 -15.09 -12.73
CA LEU A 15 7.17 -15.97 -12.39
C LEU A 15 7.52 -17.01 -11.31
N LYS A 16 8.80 -17.40 -11.22
CA LYS A 16 9.34 -18.35 -10.23
C LYS A 16 10.65 -17.79 -9.70
N PRO A 17 10.60 -16.77 -8.83
CA PRO A 17 11.81 -16.24 -8.21
C PRO A 17 12.51 -17.36 -7.42
N GLU A 18 13.81 -17.50 -7.61
CA GLU A 18 14.63 -18.52 -6.93
C GLU A 18 14.63 -18.33 -5.41
N SER A 19 14.41 -17.09 -4.95
CA SER A 19 14.15 -16.76 -3.57
C SER A 19 12.64 -16.80 -3.29
N GLN A 20 12.26 -17.45 -2.18
CA GLN A 20 10.97 -17.29 -1.52
C GLN A 20 10.85 -15.85 -0.97
N THR A 21 10.99 -14.84 -1.82
CA THR A 21 10.95 -13.44 -1.42
C THR A 21 9.55 -13.15 -0.91
N VAL A 22 9.48 -12.93 0.40
CA VAL A 22 8.25 -12.50 1.03
C VAL A 22 7.95 -11.09 0.57
N TYR A 23 6.80 -10.91 -0.04
CA TYR A 23 6.28 -9.59 -0.41
C TYR A 23 4.95 -9.34 0.29
N GLY A 24 4.73 -8.06 0.61
CA GLY A 24 3.47 -7.52 1.09
C GLY A 24 2.76 -6.76 -0.03
N ILE A 25 1.46 -6.98 -0.16
CA ILE A 25 0.60 -6.15 -1.02
C ILE A 25 -0.39 -5.40 -0.13
N ARG A 26 -0.39 -4.06 -0.25
CA ARG A 26 -1.24 -3.14 0.49
C ARG A 26 -2.19 -2.42 -0.47
N TRP A 27 -3.50 -2.53 -0.24
CA TRP A 27 -4.51 -1.79 -0.99
C TRP A 27 -5.08 -0.67 -0.13
N TYR A 28 -5.05 0.54 -0.66
CA TYR A 28 -5.55 1.71 0.05
C TYR A 28 -6.20 2.70 -0.92
N ALA A 29 -7.14 3.47 -0.40
CA ALA A 29 -7.72 4.61 -1.07
C ALA A 29 -7.15 5.90 -0.48
N VAL A 30 -6.87 6.86 -1.36
CA VAL A 30 -6.57 8.24 -0.98
C VAL A 30 -7.76 9.09 -1.37
N ILE A 31 -8.44 9.67 -0.39
CA ILE A 31 -9.56 10.59 -0.59
C ILE A 31 -9.03 12.00 -0.36
N MET A 32 -9.07 12.87 -1.36
CA MET A 32 -8.55 14.22 -1.29
C MET A 32 -9.62 15.25 -1.59
N ILE A 33 -9.54 16.41 -0.94
CA ILE A 33 -10.31 17.58 -1.34
C ILE A 33 -9.49 18.38 -2.34
N THR A 34 -10.03 18.53 -3.56
CA THR A 34 -9.45 19.35 -4.61
C THR A 34 -9.51 20.84 -4.25
N PRO A 35 -8.71 21.71 -4.89
CA PRO A 35 -8.79 23.16 -4.66
C PRO A 35 -10.19 23.74 -4.88
N THR A 36 -11.03 23.10 -5.71
CA THR A 36 -12.42 23.49 -5.95
C THR A 36 -13.40 22.95 -4.89
N GLY A 37 -12.91 22.39 -3.78
CA GLY A 37 -13.73 21.81 -2.70
C GLY A 37 -14.37 20.45 -3.00
N LYS A 38 -14.13 19.87 -4.19
CA LYS A 38 -14.70 18.56 -4.56
C LYS A 38 -13.84 17.42 -4.00
N ALA A 39 -14.49 16.39 -3.46
CA ALA A 39 -13.83 15.17 -3.05
C ALA A 39 -13.44 14.32 -4.27
N ARG A 40 -12.21 13.81 -4.27
CA ARG A 40 -11.69 12.88 -5.28
C ARG A 40 -11.11 11.65 -4.59
N LYS A 41 -11.44 10.46 -5.08
CA LYS A 41 -10.94 9.18 -4.55
C LYS A 41 -9.97 8.53 -5.54
N LEU A 42 -8.80 8.13 -5.07
CA LEU A 42 -7.81 7.38 -5.85
C LEU A 42 -7.54 6.05 -5.15
N TYR A 43 -7.73 4.96 -5.86
CA TYR A 43 -7.40 3.62 -5.38
C TYR A 43 -5.97 3.28 -5.76
N LYS A 44 -5.19 2.78 -4.80
CA LYS A 44 -3.78 2.45 -4.98
C LYS A 44 -3.49 1.04 -4.47
N ARG A 45 -2.52 0.41 -5.13
CA ARG A 45 -1.90 -0.85 -4.73
C ARG A 45 -0.41 -0.58 -4.55
N HIS A 46 0.11 -0.87 -3.37
CA HIS A 46 1.53 -0.80 -3.07
C HIS A 46 2.06 -2.20 -2.84
N VAL A 47 3.18 -2.52 -3.45
CA VAL A 47 3.89 -3.79 -3.27
C VAL A 47 5.23 -3.46 -2.64
N SER A 48 5.57 -4.14 -1.55
CA SER A 48 6.86 -4.02 -0.88
C SER A 48 7.46 -5.39 -0.66
N THR A 49 8.79 -5.48 -0.61
CA THR A 49 9.46 -6.64 -0.02
C THR A 49 9.16 -6.68 1.49
N PHE A 50 9.47 -7.78 2.16
CA PHE A 50 9.36 -7.86 3.62
C PHE A 50 10.28 -6.87 4.34
N GLU A 51 11.48 -6.65 3.81
CA GLU A 51 12.45 -5.68 4.38
C GLU A 51 11.96 -4.24 4.24
N ASP A 52 11.28 -3.92 3.14
CA ASP A 52 10.71 -2.60 2.89
C ASP A 52 9.30 -2.43 3.49
N PHE A 53 8.73 -3.50 4.07
CA PHE A 53 7.37 -3.47 4.57
C PHE A 53 7.26 -2.65 5.85
N ILE A 54 6.37 -1.66 5.84
CA ILE A 54 6.11 -0.80 6.99
C ILE A 54 4.75 -1.23 7.57
N PRO A 55 4.71 -2.02 8.66
CA PRO A 55 3.44 -2.50 9.23
C PRO A 55 2.63 -1.35 9.86
N ASP A 56 3.31 -0.41 10.50
CA ASP A 56 2.69 0.74 11.15
C ASP A 56 2.14 1.75 10.12
N MET A 57 0.83 1.98 10.16
CA MET A 57 0.16 2.86 9.20
C MET A 57 0.58 4.33 9.35
N LYS A 58 0.99 4.76 10.55
CA LYS A 58 1.50 6.13 10.76
C LYS A 58 2.78 6.35 9.97
N GLN A 59 3.77 5.48 10.15
CA GLN A 59 5.03 5.52 9.41
C GLN A 59 4.81 5.37 7.91
N PHE A 60 3.91 4.48 7.48
CA PHE A 60 3.59 4.30 6.06
C PHE A 60 3.04 5.60 5.44
N VAL A 61 2.07 6.25 6.09
CA VAL A 61 1.49 7.52 5.62
C VAL A 61 2.51 8.65 5.64
N SER A 62 3.37 8.73 6.66
CA SER A 62 4.45 9.72 6.71
C SER A 62 5.43 9.58 5.55
N LYS A 63 5.91 8.36 5.23
CA LYS A 63 6.76 8.15 4.04
C LYS A 63 6.03 8.45 2.73
N LEU A 64 4.72 8.19 2.67
CA LEU A 64 3.92 8.53 1.50
C LEU A 64 3.81 10.04 1.30
N GLN A 65 3.75 10.82 2.37
CA GLN A 65 3.79 12.30 2.35
C GLN A 65 5.15 12.85 1.94
N GLU A 66 6.25 12.24 2.36
CA GLU A 66 7.59 12.65 1.90
C GLU A 66 7.74 12.50 0.38
N ARG A 67 7.16 11.43 -0.17
CA ARG A 67 7.27 11.09 -1.60
C ARG A 67 6.21 11.75 -2.48
N THR A 68 5.11 12.25 -1.92
CA THR A 68 3.96 12.74 -2.69
C THR A 68 3.25 13.92 -2.01
N SER A 69 2.52 14.73 -2.78
CA SER A 69 1.77 15.88 -2.23
C SER A 69 0.42 15.48 -1.60
N LEU A 70 0.43 14.63 -0.57
CA LEU A 70 -0.78 14.32 0.21
C LEU A 70 -1.13 15.50 1.13
N ARG A 71 -1.87 16.48 0.61
CA ARG A 71 -2.47 17.57 1.38
C ARG A 71 -3.99 17.40 1.38
N ASN A 72 -4.65 17.65 2.52
CA ASN A 72 -6.10 17.49 2.68
C ASN A 72 -6.59 16.10 2.25
N ALA A 73 -5.92 15.06 2.72
CA ALA A 73 -6.08 13.70 2.25
C ALA A 73 -6.43 12.74 3.39
N ILE A 74 -7.32 11.80 3.14
CA ILE A 74 -7.60 10.66 4.01
C ILE A 74 -7.06 9.42 3.33
N VAL A 75 -6.23 8.67 4.05
CA VAL A 75 -5.75 7.36 3.59
C VAL A 75 -6.54 6.29 4.31
N VAL A 76 -7.21 5.44 3.54
CA VAL A 76 -7.98 4.31 4.05
C VAL A 76 -7.37 3.03 3.53
N GLU A 77 -6.84 2.20 4.43
CA GLU A 77 -6.44 0.85 4.09
C GLU A 77 -7.67 -0.05 3.98
N GLN A 78 -7.72 -0.86 2.93
CA GLN A 78 -8.81 -1.81 2.74
C GLN A 78 -8.38 -3.25 2.96
N ARG A 79 -7.17 -3.60 2.49
CA ARG A 79 -6.65 -4.98 2.51
C ARG A 79 -5.14 -4.99 2.57
N PHE A 80 -4.62 -6.02 3.22
CA PHE A 80 -3.21 -6.37 3.23
C PHE A 80 -3.00 -7.88 3.05
N LEU A 81 -2.01 -8.26 2.24
CA LEU A 81 -1.68 -9.65 1.93
C LEU A 81 -0.17 -9.87 2.07
N LEU A 82 0.24 -10.93 2.76
CA LEU A 82 1.62 -11.44 2.77
C LEU A 82 1.69 -12.79 2.06
N ASN A 83 2.58 -12.91 1.08
CA ASN A 83 2.70 -14.12 0.27
C ASN A 83 3.20 -15.35 1.04
N CYS A 84 3.88 -15.18 2.17
CA CYS A 84 4.44 -16.28 2.95
C CYS A 84 3.47 -16.96 3.92
N TYR A 85 2.34 -16.32 4.24
CA TYR A 85 1.39 -16.86 5.23
C TYR A 85 0.02 -17.17 4.63
N SER A 86 -0.22 -16.89 3.34
CA SER A 86 -1.56 -16.86 2.73
C SER A 86 -2.60 -16.08 3.56
N LEU A 87 -2.13 -15.21 4.47
CA LEU A 87 -2.95 -14.53 5.46
C LEU A 87 -3.46 -13.25 4.82
N ILE A 88 -4.78 -13.19 4.63
CA ILE A 88 -5.48 -11.98 4.21
C ILE A 88 -5.86 -11.23 5.48
N LEU A 89 -5.09 -10.19 5.82
CA LEU A 89 -5.48 -9.28 6.88
C LEU A 89 -6.32 -8.16 6.27
N GLN A 90 -7.61 -8.15 6.59
CA GLN A 90 -8.46 -6.99 6.33
C GLN A 90 -8.39 -6.09 7.55
N VAL A 91 -7.61 -5.02 7.44
CA VAL A 91 -7.62 -3.97 8.47
C VAL A 91 -8.09 -2.67 7.83
N LEU A 92 -9.12 -2.06 8.43
CA LEU A 92 -9.68 -0.80 7.96
C LEU A 92 -9.08 0.37 8.75
N TYR A 93 -7.83 0.75 8.45
CA TYR A 93 -7.27 1.95 9.07
C TYR A 93 -7.74 3.19 8.32
N THR A 94 -8.27 4.18 9.04
CA THR A 94 -8.56 5.52 8.51
C THR A 94 -7.59 6.52 9.11
N VAL A 95 -6.73 7.10 8.28
CA VAL A 95 -5.81 8.17 8.70
C VAL A 95 -6.26 9.47 8.07
N LEU A 96 -6.57 10.46 8.91
CA LEU A 96 -6.99 11.81 8.51
C LEU A 96 -5.77 12.74 8.54
N TRP A 97 -5.49 13.38 7.41
CA TRP A 97 -4.44 14.39 7.31
C TRP A 97 -5.01 15.74 6.90
N ASN A 98 -4.80 16.72 7.78
CA ASN A 98 -5.08 18.15 7.56
C ASN A 98 -3.74 18.92 7.68
N PRO A 99 -3.54 20.04 6.96
CA PRO A 99 -2.43 20.98 7.19
C PRO A 99 -2.17 21.36 8.67
N THR A 100 -3.14 21.20 9.58
CA THR A 100 -2.94 21.42 11.03
C THR A 100 -2.32 20.24 11.80
N GLY A 101 -2.18 19.05 11.19
CA GLY A 101 -1.57 17.88 11.85
C GLY A 101 -2.15 16.51 11.43
N LEU A 102 -1.51 15.45 11.93
CA LEU A 102 -1.85 14.03 11.71
C LEU A 102 -2.86 13.61 12.78
N HIS A 103 -4.11 13.44 12.38
CA HIS A 103 -5.18 12.99 13.26
C HIS A 103 -5.54 11.54 12.91
N PHE A 104 -5.26 10.63 13.83
CA PHE A 104 -5.60 9.23 13.68
C PHE A 104 -7.01 8.98 14.19
N VAL A 105 -7.87 8.42 13.35
CA VAL A 105 -9.19 7.93 13.76
C VAL A 105 -9.16 6.42 13.57
N ASN A 106 -8.94 5.70 14.67
CA ASN A 106 -8.86 4.25 14.67
C ASN A 106 -10.28 3.68 14.46
N LEU A 107 -10.50 2.91 13.40
CA LEU A 107 -11.74 2.15 13.22
C LEU A 107 -11.37 0.66 13.12
N THR A 108 -11.66 -0.05 14.20
CA THR A 108 -11.85 -1.51 14.35
C THR A 108 -11.05 -2.47 13.45
N LEU A 109 -10.12 -3.23 14.06
CA LEU A 109 -9.61 -4.48 13.48
C LEU A 109 -10.74 -5.53 13.40
N GLN A 110 -10.96 -6.13 12.24
CA GLN A 110 -11.58 -7.46 12.13
C GLN A 110 -10.57 -8.39 11.47
N LEU A 111 -9.90 -9.24 12.27
CA LEU A 111 -9.26 -10.44 11.73
C LEU A 111 -10.38 -11.36 11.23
N MET A 112 -10.41 -11.63 9.92
CA MET A 112 -11.04 -12.85 9.43
C MET A 112 -9.93 -13.89 9.28
N LEU A 113 -9.97 -14.91 10.15
CA LEU A 113 -9.16 -16.13 10.06
C LEU A 113 -9.68 -17.02 8.94
#